data_AF-A0AB74LW24-F1
#
_entry.id   AF-A0AB74LW24-F1
#
_cell.length_a   1.000
_cell.length_b   1.000
_cell.length_c   1.000
_cell.angle_alpha   90.00
_cell.angle_beta   90.00
_cell.angle_gamma   90.00
#
_symmetry.space_group_name_H-M   'P 1'
#
loop_
_entity.id
_entity.type
_entity.pdbx_description
1 polymer ?
#
loop_
_entity_poly.entity_id
_entity_poly.type
_entity_poly.pdbx_seq_one_letter_code
_entity_poly.pdbx_strand_id
1 'polypeptide(L)' 'MASDLIRSPAVRLLHARQDHAICLRLAASYRLRIAAGETDQRAAHAWALGNARRWRLVAAELSGAH' A
#
# COMPACT_ATOMS: atom_id res chain seq x y z
N MET A 1 -0.83 -27.81 2.36
CA MET A 1 -1.57 -26.54 2.49
C MET A 1 -1.33 -25.73 1.23
N ALA A 2 -2.25 -25.83 0.28
CA ALA A 2 -2.14 -25.27 -1.06
C ALA A 2 -2.75 -23.85 -1.10
N SER A 3 -2.25 -22.93 -0.26
CA SER A 3 -2.94 -21.64 -0.04
C SER A 3 -2.59 -20.54 -1.04
N ASP A 4 -1.60 -20.80 -1.90
CA ASP A 4 -1.09 -19.83 -2.89
C ASP A 4 -1.32 -20.28 -4.35
N LEU A 5 -2.33 -21.13 -4.60
CA LEU A 5 -2.78 -21.38 -5.96
C LEU A 5 -3.47 -20.11 -6.51
N ILE A 6 -2.64 -19.24 -7.09
CA ILE A 6 -2.95 -18.33 -8.19
C ILE A 6 -4.29 -17.60 -7.97
N ARG A 7 -4.33 -16.64 -7.03
CA ARG A 7 -5.40 -15.62 -7.08
C ARG A 7 -5.39 -15.05 -8.50
N SER A 8 -6.55 -15.04 -9.15
CA SER A 8 -6.68 -14.56 -10.52
C SER A 8 -6.05 -13.15 -10.65
N PRO A 9 -5.53 -12.78 -11.83
CA PRO A 9 -4.91 -11.46 -12.03
C PRO A 9 -5.81 -10.31 -11.54
N ALA A 10 -7.13 -10.43 -11.74
CA ALA A 10 -8.12 -9.49 -11.26
C ALA A 10 -8.17 -9.37 -9.72
N VAL A 11 -8.10 -10.50 -9.00
CA VAL A 11 -8.09 -10.50 -7.52
C VAL A 11 -6.77 -9.92 -7.00
N ARG A 12 -5.64 -10.24 -7.64
CA ARG A 12 -4.33 -9.64 -7.28
C ARG A 12 -4.33 -8.13 -7.50
N LEU A 13 -4.91 -7.66 -8.60
CA LEU A 13 -5.06 -6.24 -8.90
C LEU A 13 -5.95 -5.54 -7.87
N LEU A 14 -7.06 -6.16 -7.49
CA LEU A 14 -7.95 -5.64 -6.45
C LEU A 14 -7.21 -5.46 -5.12
N HIS A 15 -6.47 -6.47 -4.67
CA HIS A 15 -5.69 -6.38 -3.44
C HIS A 15 -4.60 -5.31 -3.52
N ALA A 16 -3.84 -5.25 -4.62
CA ALA A 16 -2.82 -4.21 -4.79
C ALA A 16 -3.43 -2.80 -4.69
N ARG A 17 -4.62 -2.58 -5.25
CA ARG A 17 -5.36 -1.30 -5.12
C ARG A 17 -5.84 -1.04 -3.69
N GLN A 18 -6.34 -2.05 -3.00
CA GLN A 18 -6.76 -1.95 -1.61
C GLN A 18 -5.59 -1.61 -0.68
N ASP A 19 -4.48 -2.33 -0.81
CA ASP A 19 -3.27 -2.11 -0.01
C ASP A 19 -2.67 -0.74 -0.28
N HIS A 20 -2.66 -0.29 -1.55
CA HIS A 20 -2.29 1.09 -1.90
C HIS A 20 -3.14 2.12 -1.14
N ALA A 21 -4.48 1.97 -1.16
CA ALA A 21 -5.39 2.89 -0.48
C ALA A 21 -5.20 2.88 1.04
N ILE A 22 -4.96 1.71 1.64
CA ILE A 22 -4.68 1.56 3.07
C ILE A 22 -3.38 2.30 3.43
N CYS A 23 -2.31 2.10 2.66
CA CYS A 23 -1.04 2.77 2.89
C CYS A 23 -1.16 4.30 2.80
N LEU A 24 -1.97 4.82 1.87
CA LEU A 24 -2.22 6.27 1.78
C LEU A 24 -2.98 6.81 3.01
N ARG A 25 -4.00 6.09 3.49
CA ARG A 25 -4.73 6.46 4.72
C ARG A 25 -3.81 6.48 5.93
N LEU A 26 -2.94 5.46 6.06
CA LEU A 26 -1.94 5.41 7.12
C LEU A 26 -0.94 6.57 7.01
N ALA A 27 -0.41 6.85 5.81
CA ALA A 27 0.51 7.96 5.60
C ALA A 27 -0.12 9.31 5.99
N ALA A 28 -1.39 9.54 5.64
CA ALA A 28 -2.13 10.74 6.03
C ALA A 28 -2.31 10.82 7.56
N SER A 29 -2.69 9.72 8.20
CA SER A 29 -2.82 9.64 9.66
C SER A 29 -1.51 9.96 10.37
N TYR A 30 -0.39 9.35 9.95
CA TYR A 30 0.92 9.63 10.54
C TYR A 30 1.36 11.08 10.31
N ARG A 31 1.02 11.68 9.16
CA ARG A 31 1.33 13.09 8.91
C ARG A 31 0.64 14.01 9.91
N LEU A 32 -0.62 13.73 10.28
CA LEU A 32 -1.33 14.49 11.31
C LEU A 32 -0.67 14.34 12.69
N ARG A 33 -0.27 13.12 13.06
CA ARG A 33 0.43 12.85 14.33
C ARG A 33 1.79 13.54 14.40
N ILE A 34 2.56 13.51 13.31
CA ILE A 34 3.84 14.23 13.21
C ILE A 34 3.62 15.74 13.39
N ALA A 35 2.56 16.31 12.79
CA ALA A 35 2.22 17.72 12.95
C ALA A 35 1.79 18.07 14.39
N ALA A 36 1.21 17.10 15.11
CA ALA A 36 0.90 17.21 16.53
C ALA A 36 2.10 16.99 17.47
N GLY A 37 3.30 16.71 16.92
CA GLY A 37 4.54 16.57 17.69
C GLY A 37 5.02 15.13 17.90
N GLU A 38 4.28 14.13 17.42
CA GLU A 38 4.67 12.71 17.50
C GLU A 38 5.73 12.36 16.43
N THR A 39 6.96 12.83 16.64
CA THR A 39 8.05 12.72 15.65
C THR A 39 8.56 11.29 15.42
N ASP A 40 8.32 10.37 16.36
CA ASP A 40 8.58 8.93 16.25
C ASP A 40 7.80 8.28 15.10
N GLN A 41 6.68 8.90 14.69
CA GLN A 41 5.85 8.44 13.58
C GLN A 41 6.45 8.70 12.20
N ARG A 42 7.59 9.43 12.10
CA ARG A 42 8.26 9.72 10.81
C ARG A 42 8.68 8.44 10.08
N ALA A 43 9.21 7.45 10.79
CA ALA A 43 9.61 6.18 10.19
C ALA A 43 8.39 5.42 9.65
N ALA A 44 7.30 5.37 10.43
CA ALA A 44 6.04 4.74 10.02
C ALA A 44 5.40 5.46 8.81
N HIS A 45 5.45 6.80 8.79
CA HIS A 45 5.02 7.60 7.66
C HIS A 45 5.81 7.30 6.39
N ALA A 46 7.14 7.27 6.48
CA ALA A 46 8.02 6.96 5.35
C ALA A 46 7.77 5.53 4.83
N TRP A 47 7.62 4.56 5.74
CA TRP A 47 7.26 3.19 5.40
C TRP A 47 5.92 3.11 4.66
N ALA A 48 4.88 3.80 5.16
CA ALA A 48 3.56 3.80 4.54
C ALA A 48 3.59 4.42 3.13
N LEU A 49 4.29 5.55 2.96
CA LEU A 49 4.47 6.16 1.63
C LEU A 49 5.26 5.25 0.67
N GLY A 50 6.31 4.60 1.14
CA GLY A 50 7.10 3.65 0.35
C GLY A 50 6.25 2.50 -0.16
N ASN A 51 5.45 1.90 0.73
CA ASN A 51 4.54 0.81 0.36
C ASN A 51 3.40 1.28 -0.56
N ALA A 52 2.85 2.47 -0.35
CA ALA A 52 1.86 3.03 -1.26
C ALA A 52 2.41 3.14 -2.70
N ARG A 53 3.65 3.63 -2.85
CA ARG A 53 4.32 3.70 -4.16
C ARG A 53 4.54 2.31 -4.76
N ARG A 54 5.01 1.36 -3.96
CA ARG A 54 5.22 -0.04 -4.39
C ARG A 54 3.92 -0.66 -4.91
N TRP A 55 2.82 -0.57 -4.17
CA TRP A 55 1.54 -1.14 -4.57
C TRP A 55 0.95 -0.46 -5.81
N ARG A 56 1.21 0.83 -6.01
CA ARG A 56 0.84 1.52 -7.25
C ARG A 56 1.55 0.92 -8.47
N LEU A 57 2.85 0.60 -8.34
CA LEU A 57 3.61 -0.05 -9.42
C LEU A 57 3.08 -1.47 -9.69
N VAL A 58 2.88 -2.27 -8.64
CA VAL A 58 2.31 -3.62 -8.76
C VAL A 58 0.93 -3.59 -9.43
N ALA A 59 0.07 -2.63 -9.05
CA ALA A 59 -1.25 -2.48 -9.69
C ALA A 59 -1.14 -2.08 -11.17
N ALA A 60 -0.15 -1.25 -11.52
CA ALA A 60 0.09 -0.87 -12.91
C ALA A 60 0.58 -2.08 -13.75
N GLU A 61 1.52 -2.86 -13.22
CA GLU A 61 2.01 -4.09 -13.85
C GLU A 61 0.89 -5.10 -14.09
N LEU A 62 0.03 -5.32 -13.07
CA LEU A 62 -1.10 -6.24 -13.18
C LEU A 62 -2.20 -5.74 -14.11
N SER A 63 -2.34 -4.42 -14.29
CA SER A 63 -3.30 -3.84 -15.22
C SER A 63 -2.83 -3.90 -16.68
N GLY A 64 -1.52 -3.90 -16.92
CA GLY A 64 -0.93 -3.98 -18.26
C GLY A 64 -0.65 -5.41 -18.75
N ALA A 65 -0.81 -6.42 -17.91
CA ALA A 65 -0.62 -7.84 -18.25
C ALA A 65 -1.85 -8.48 -18.94
N HIS A 66 -2.62 -7.69 -19.69
CA HIS A 66 -3.83 -8.12 -20.42
C HIS A 66 -3.66 -7.93 -21.92
#